data_AF-A0A2E5HJS9-F1
#
_entry.id   AF-A0A2E5HJS9-F1
#
_cell.length_a   1.000
_cell.length_b   1.000
_cell.length_c   1.000
_cell.angle_alpha   90.00
_cell.angle_beta   90.00
_cell.angle_gamma   90.00
#
_symmetry.space_group_name_H-M   'P 1'
#
loop_
_entity.id
_entity.type
_entity.pdbx_description
1 polymer ?
#
loop_
_entity_poly.entity_id
_entity_poly.type
_entity_poly.pdbx_seq_one_letter_code
_entity_poly.pdbx_strand_id
1 'polypeptide(L)'
;MSDGQAIKRWWLWELLSAELGLTHPVEGEQARLAMFQQTGLLAVEAALARYGGAVLADEVGLGKTHVACAVLRRRSRGLVLAPASLLGMWERRLRDWGVAGRVELMSHTGLALGRLAGSRAFDVVVVDEEHAFVHPDTHRYQALARLAAKAPLLLMTATPFGLEAFDLLHLLRLFMPMGSCRGMFGMSLEAWLEQAGGAWSSVLRRVVIRRSRGFLRRHWPGGLLLPDGDGGETLLTFPERTTVGLSYRVEEALEGGMRSIMGELEALDERAIGSPPGLLRTMLLSRLESSPTALSQSLGRLEGYLERRAEAARRGRRLSRQAWQQMFGGLTADQDRQQVLPFVFDAFEQGVGPVTAELLDAERARVQRLRRRLQPLVTRDPKA
;
A
#
# COMPACT_ATOMS: atom_id res chain seq x y z
N MET A 1 33.99 13.18 -19.91
CA MET A 1 32.60 12.80 -19.61
C MET A 1 31.95 14.03 -19.01
N SER A 2 31.07 14.65 -19.79
CA SER A 2 30.91 16.11 -19.91
C SER A 2 29.78 16.71 -19.07
N ASP A 3 29.99 17.97 -18.69
CA ASP A 3 29.15 18.97 -18.01
C ASP A 3 27.61 18.91 -18.17
N GLY A 4 27.08 18.22 -19.18
CA GLY A 4 25.63 18.05 -19.40
C GLY A 4 24.91 17.19 -18.35
N GLN A 5 25.58 16.28 -17.66
CA GLN A 5 24.98 15.54 -16.53
C GLN A 5 24.92 16.37 -15.24
N ALA A 6 25.90 17.26 -15.04
CA ALA A 6 25.87 18.20 -13.94
C ALA A 6 24.66 19.12 -14.11
N ILE A 7 24.49 19.77 -15.27
CA ILE A 7 23.38 20.71 -15.53
C ILE A 7 21.98 20.08 -15.28
N LYS A 8 21.78 18.79 -15.60
CA LYS A 8 20.53 18.06 -15.31
C LYS A 8 20.29 17.77 -13.81
N ARG A 9 21.35 17.70 -13.00
CA ARG A 9 21.27 17.56 -11.53
C ARG A 9 20.76 18.83 -10.86
N TRP A 10 21.05 20.01 -11.42
CA TRP A 10 20.83 21.29 -10.74
C TRP A 10 19.51 22.00 -11.07
N TRP A 11 18.96 21.87 -12.28
CA TRP A 11 17.67 22.53 -12.58
C TRP A 11 16.58 22.09 -11.62
N LEU A 12 16.43 20.77 -11.39
CA LEU A 12 15.31 20.26 -10.59
C LEU A 12 15.42 20.73 -9.14
N TRP A 13 16.65 20.93 -8.67
CA TRP A 13 16.96 21.59 -7.42
C TRP A 13 16.56 23.06 -7.44
N GLU A 14 16.97 23.87 -8.42
CA GLU A 14 16.58 25.28 -8.54
C GLU A 14 15.05 25.46 -8.58
N LEU A 15 14.35 24.60 -9.32
CA LEU A 15 12.90 24.64 -9.47
C LEU A 15 12.18 24.32 -8.14
N LEU A 16 12.65 23.32 -7.39
CA LEU A 16 12.05 22.90 -6.13
C LEU A 16 12.50 23.74 -4.92
N SER A 17 13.75 24.21 -4.91
CA SER A 17 14.30 25.04 -3.84
C SER A 17 13.68 26.44 -3.82
N ALA A 18 13.37 27.01 -4.98
CA ALA A 18 12.65 28.28 -5.09
C ALA A 18 11.21 28.18 -4.57
N GLU A 19 10.53 27.04 -4.80
CA GLU A 19 9.14 26.82 -4.37
C GLU A 19 9.02 26.42 -2.89
N LEU A 20 10.04 25.73 -2.34
CA LEU A 20 9.99 25.11 -1.01
C LEU A 20 10.97 25.70 0.02
N GLY A 21 11.84 26.65 -0.36
CA GLY A 21 12.74 27.35 0.56
C GLY A 21 13.82 26.45 1.17
N LEU A 22 14.42 25.56 0.36
CA LEU A 22 15.28 24.47 0.83
C LEU A 22 16.77 24.82 0.90
N THR A 23 17.49 24.27 1.87
CA THR A 23 18.96 24.31 1.97
C THR A 23 19.60 23.06 1.36
N HIS A 24 20.80 23.22 0.81
CA HIS A 24 21.51 22.18 0.04
C HIS A 24 21.61 20.83 0.78
N PRO A 25 21.41 19.68 0.09
CA PRO A 25 21.72 18.38 0.70
C PRO A 25 23.21 18.30 1.06
N VAL A 26 23.49 17.77 2.26
CA VAL A 26 24.84 17.64 2.84
C VAL A 26 25.72 16.80 1.93
N GLU A 27 26.95 17.27 1.66
CA GLU A 27 27.96 16.53 0.91
C GLU A 27 28.14 15.11 1.47
N GLY A 28 28.02 14.10 0.60
CA GLY A 28 28.14 12.68 0.93
C GLY A 28 26.83 11.88 0.90
N GLU A 29 25.66 12.52 1.02
CA GLU A 29 24.37 11.82 0.85
C GLU A 29 23.97 11.65 -0.62
N GLN A 30 24.41 12.58 -1.49
CA GLN A 30 24.18 12.49 -2.93
C GLN A 30 24.82 11.22 -3.53
N ALA A 31 25.89 10.71 -2.89
CA ALA A 31 26.57 9.49 -3.28
C ALA A 31 25.84 8.21 -2.83
N ARG A 32 24.78 8.29 -2.01
CA ARG A 32 24.02 7.12 -1.50
C ARG A 32 22.58 7.08 -1.97
N LEU A 33 22.10 8.15 -2.62
CA LEU A 33 20.71 8.30 -3.06
C LEU A 33 20.63 8.52 -4.55
N ALA A 34 19.67 7.87 -5.19
CA ALA A 34 19.28 8.18 -6.55
C ALA A 34 18.82 9.65 -6.67
N MET A 35 18.96 10.23 -7.85
CA MET A 35 18.46 11.57 -8.19
C MET A 35 17.03 11.83 -7.69
N PHE A 36 16.09 10.93 -8.04
CA PHE A 36 14.71 11.09 -7.59
C PHE A 36 14.60 10.96 -6.07
N GLN A 37 15.38 10.10 -5.41
CA GLN A 37 15.37 9.94 -3.96
C GLN A 37 15.89 11.20 -3.24
N GLN A 38 16.89 11.87 -3.81
CA GLN A 38 17.36 13.16 -3.32
C GLN A 38 16.24 14.21 -3.37
N THR A 39 15.49 14.30 -4.47
CA THR A 39 14.36 15.24 -4.54
C THR A 39 13.24 14.87 -3.57
N GLY A 40 13.02 13.57 -3.34
CA GLY A 40 12.06 13.10 -2.34
C GLY A 40 12.47 13.45 -0.91
N LEU A 41 13.74 13.27 -0.58
CA LEU A 41 14.31 13.63 0.72
C LEU A 41 14.12 15.12 1.01
N LEU A 42 14.41 15.95 0.02
CA LEU A 42 14.24 17.40 0.12
C LEU A 42 12.77 17.79 0.35
N ALA A 43 11.85 17.21 -0.42
CA ALA A 43 10.42 17.43 -0.23
C ALA A 43 9.94 16.95 1.15
N VAL A 44 10.45 15.81 1.64
CA VAL A 44 10.18 15.31 2.99
C VAL A 44 10.70 16.28 4.05
N GLU A 45 11.94 16.74 3.96
CA GLU A 45 12.52 17.68 4.92
C GLU A 45 11.76 19.02 4.95
N ALA A 46 11.36 19.55 3.78
CA ALA A 46 10.50 20.72 3.68
C ALA A 46 9.18 20.51 4.44
N ALA A 47 8.56 19.35 4.23
CA ALA A 47 7.27 19.04 4.83
C ALA A 47 7.38 18.82 6.35
N LEU A 48 8.41 18.11 6.81
CA LEU A 48 8.71 17.93 8.24
C LEU A 48 8.93 19.28 8.94
N ALA A 49 9.70 20.18 8.34
CA ALA A 49 10.00 21.49 8.91
C ALA A 49 8.77 22.41 8.95
N ARG A 50 7.95 22.40 7.88
CA ARG A 50 6.82 23.33 7.73
C ARG A 50 5.52 22.85 8.37
N TYR A 51 5.28 21.54 8.35
CA TYR A 51 4.01 20.93 8.77
C TYR A 51 4.15 20.00 9.97
N GLY A 52 5.36 19.76 10.47
CA GLY A 52 5.59 18.78 11.53
C GLY A 52 5.41 17.33 11.06
N GLY A 53 5.20 17.09 9.76
CA GLY A 53 5.04 15.75 9.24
C GLY A 53 5.03 15.64 7.72
N ALA A 54 5.30 14.44 7.23
CA ALA A 54 5.36 14.08 5.83
C ALA A 54 4.91 12.63 5.61
N VAL A 55 4.31 12.37 4.45
CA VAL A 55 3.92 11.04 3.99
C VAL A 55 4.75 10.69 2.76
N LEU A 56 5.70 9.76 2.91
CA LEU A 56 6.49 9.22 1.82
C LEU A 56 5.77 8.01 1.21
N ALA A 57 5.15 8.24 0.05
CA ALA A 57 4.19 7.34 -0.55
C ALA A 57 4.61 6.80 -1.92
N ASP A 58 5.93 6.73 -2.16
CA ASP A 58 6.49 6.13 -3.38
C ASP A 58 6.06 4.67 -3.53
N GLU A 59 5.95 4.22 -4.78
CA GLU A 59 5.65 2.82 -5.08
C GLU A 59 6.69 1.84 -4.48
N VAL A 60 6.25 0.59 -4.29
CA VAL A 60 7.11 -0.50 -3.80
C VAL A 60 8.37 -0.63 -4.66
N GLY A 61 9.52 -0.78 -4.01
CA GLY A 61 10.80 -0.96 -4.69
C GLY A 61 11.52 0.33 -5.08
N LEU A 62 10.96 1.52 -4.81
CA LEU A 62 11.63 2.80 -5.07
C LEU A 62 12.60 3.25 -3.96
N GLY A 63 12.82 2.41 -2.94
CA GLY A 63 13.82 2.64 -1.91
C GLY A 63 13.43 3.68 -0.86
N LYS A 64 12.16 3.73 -0.44
CA LYS A 64 11.68 4.64 0.63
C LYS A 64 12.53 4.56 1.91
N THR A 65 12.98 3.37 2.28
CA THR A 65 13.88 3.15 3.43
C THR A 65 15.19 3.93 3.31
N HIS A 66 15.76 4.08 2.10
CA HIS A 66 16.97 4.88 1.90
C HIS A 66 16.70 6.37 2.17
N VAL A 67 15.57 6.89 1.70
CA VAL A 67 15.15 8.27 1.98
C VAL A 67 14.95 8.48 3.49
N ALA A 68 14.28 7.54 4.17
CA ALA A 68 14.07 7.61 5.62
C ALA A 68 15.39 7.54 6.42
N CYS A 69 16.33 6.69 6.02
CA CYS A 69 17.65 6.65 6.64
C CYS A 69 18.43 7.96 6.44
N ALA A 70 18.28 8.62 5.29
CA ALA A 70 18.88 9.94 5.05
C ALA A 70 18.25 11.04 5.93
N VAL A 71 16.93 10.99 6.16
CA VAL A 71 16.26 11.87 7.14
C VAL A 71 16.83 11.63 8.55
N LEU A 72 16.91 10.36 8.98
CA LEU A 72 17.43 9.99 10.30
C LEU A 72 18.90 10.41 10.50
N ARG A 73 19.72 10.36 9.44
CA ARG A 73 21.14 10.75 9.49
C ARG A 73 21.35 12.23 9.80
N ARG A 74 20.38 13.08 9.45
CA ARG A 74 20.37 14.52 9.78
C ARG A 74 19.92 14.82 11.21
N ARG A 75 19.55 13.82 12.00
CA ARG A 75 19.03 13.98 13.35
C ARG A 75 20.01 13.44 14.39
N SER A 76 19.97 14.00 15.59
CA SER A 76 20.78 13.53 16.71
C SER A 76 20.17 12.31 17.38
N ARG A 77 18.82 12.23 17.40
CA ARG A 77 18.07 11.10 17.94
C ARG A 77 16.80 10.83 17.16
N GLY A 78 16.64 9.61 16.66
CA GLY A 78 15.47 9.18 15.90
C GLY A 78 14.77 7.97 16.50
N LEU A 79 13.52 7.76 16.11
CA LEU A 79 12.76 6.54 16.40
C LEU A 79 12.23 5.97 15.09
N VAL A 80 12.37 4.66 14.90
CA VAL A 80 11.74 3.91 13.81
C VAL A 80 10.71 2.96 14.40
N LEU A 81 9.48 3.04 13.88
CA LEU A 81 8.36 2.18 14.19
C LEU A 81 8.05 1.32 12.96
N ALA A 82 8.25 0.00 13.05
CA ALA A 82 8.02 -0.91 11.93
C ALA A 82 7.25 -2.17 12.36
N PRO A 83 6.66 -2.94 11.43
CA PRO A 83 6.20 -4.30 11.72
C PRO A 83 7.34 -5.16 12.30
N ALA A 84 6.99 -6.10 13.19
CA ALA A 84 7.98 -6.96 13.85
C ALA A 84 8.86 -7.74 12.84
N SER A 85 8.27 -8.16 11.71
CA SER A 85 8.96 -8.85 10.62
C SER A 85 9.99 -7.98 9.88
N LEU A 86 9.87 -6.65 9.94
CA LEU A 86 10.76 -5.72 9.25
C LEU A 86 11.89 -5.19 10.14
N LEU A 87 11.88 -5.45 11.45
CA LEU A 87 12.89 -4.93 12.37
C LEU A 87 14.31 -5.35 11.97
N GLY A 88 14.55 -6.62 11.68
CA GLY A 88 15.89 -7.09 11.26
C GLY A 88 16.39 -6.46 9.95
N MET A 89 15.49 -6.07 9.05
CA MET A 89 15.84 -5.32 7.84
C MET A 89 16.23 -3.88 8.19
N TRP A 90 15.44 -3.21 9.03
CA TRP A 90 15.74 -1.86 9.52
C TRP A 90 17.06 -1.80 10.29
N GLU A 91 17.35 -2.75 11.18
CA GLU A 91 18.63 -2.79 11.90
C GLU A 91 19.84 -2.81 10.96
N ARG A 92 19.79 -3.65 9.91
CA ARG A 92 20.84 -3.68 8.89
C ARG A 92 20.97 -2.33 8.20
N ARG A 93 19.85 -1.75 7.73
CA ARG A 93 19.86 -0.45 7.04
C ARG A 93 20.37 0.68 7.91
N LEU A 94 20.00 0.73 9.18
CA LEU A 94 20.50 1.73 10.12
C LEU A 94 22.02 1.59 10.35
N ARG A 95 22.56 0.36 10.33
CA ARG A 95 24.01 0.12 10.38
C ARG A 95 24.70 0.58 9.08
N ASP A 96 24.18 0.20 7.91
CA ASP A 96 24.71 0.61 6.60
C ASP A 96 24.81 2.14 6.47
N TRP A 97 23.81 2.83 7.04
CA TRP A 97 23.73 4.29 7.05
C TRP A 97 24.51 4.96 8.20
N GLY A 98 25.11 4.18 9.11
CA GLY A 98 25.90 4.67 10.23
C GLY A 98 25.08 5.41 11.29
N VAL A 99 23.79 5.11 11.41
CA VAL A 99 22.85 5.80 12.32
C VAL A 99 22.32 4.90 13.45
N ALA A 100 22.68 3.62 13.48
CA ALA A 100 22.20 2.66 14.47
C ALA A 100 22.40 3.09 15.93
N GLY A 101 23.48 3.81 16.25
CA GLY A 101 23.75 4.30 17.61
C GLY A 101 22.89 5.49 18.06
N ARG A 102 22.10 6.07 17.16
CA ARG A 102 21.28 7.27 17.40
C ARG A 102 19.78 7.02 17.21
N VAL A 103 19.43 5.85 16.68
CA VAL A 103 18.07 5.52 16.27
C VAL A 103 17.56 4.34 17.10
N GLU A 104 16.51 4.59 17.86
CA GLU A 104 15.77 3.53 18.55
C GLU A 104 14.84 2.83 17.55
N LEU A 105 14.77 1.50 17.63
CA LEU A 105 13.94 0.69 16.75
C LEU A 105 12.91 -0.06 17.58
N MET A 106 11.63 0.03 17.18
CA MET A 106 10.53 -0.57 17.91
C MET A 106 9.45 -1.11 16.99
N SER A 107 8.80 -2.20 17.41
CA SER A 107 7.63 -2.71 16.71
C SER A 107 6.38 -1.87 17.00
N HIS A 108 5.43 -1.85 16.06
CA HIS A 108 4.12 -1.22 16.29
C HIS A 108 3.42 -1.76 17.54
N THR A 109 3.49 -3.07 17.78
CA THR A 109 2.92 -3.71 18.98
C THR A 109 3.67 -3.30 20.24
N GLY A 110 5.00 -3.18 20.17
CA GLY A 110 5.81 -2.69 21.29
C GLY A 110 5.40 -1.28 21.73
N LEU A 111 5.13 -0.40 20.77
CA LEU A 111 4.62 0.95 21.06
C LEU A 111 3.23 0.91 21.71
N ALA A 112 2.31 0.10 21.17
CA ALA A 112 0.95 -0.04 21.71
C ALA A 112 0.96 -0.50 23.18
N LEU A 113 1.91 -1.36 23.54
CA LEU A 113 2.11 -1.89 24.88
C LEU A 113 2.91 -0.95 25.79
N GLY A 114 3.28 0.25 25.33
CA GLY A 114 4.01 1.23 26.14
C GLY A 114 5.46 0.84 26.44
N ARG A 115 6.09 0.00 25.61
CA ARG A 115 7.47 -0.49 25.85
C ARG A 115 8.57 0.52 25.54
N LEU A 116 8.21 1.72 25.06
CA LEU A 116 9.16 2.77 24.73
C LEU A 116 9.71 3.37 26.03
N ALA A 117 10.95 3.02 26.36
CA ALA A 117 11.63 3.48 27.54
C ALA A 117 12.27 4.86 27.30
N GLY A 118 11.85 5.88 28.05
CA GLY A 118 12.54 7.18 28.06
C GLY A 118 11.60 8.38 28.00
N SER A 119 11.97 9.44 28.72
CA SER A 119 11.26 10.73 28.77
C SER A 119 11.75 11.71 27.70
N ARG A 120 12.92 11.46 27.13
CA ARG A 120 13.63 12.39 26.26
C ARG A 120 13.00 12.38 24.86
N ALA A 121 12.78 13.54 24.27
CA ALA A 121 12.14 13.69 22.96
C ALA A 121 13.01 13.12 21.82
N PHE A 122 12.36 12.74 20.72
CA PHE A 122 13.00 12.37 19.46
C PHE A 122 12.97 13.57 18.51
N ASP A 123 13.98 13.72 17.67
CA ASP A 123 14.01 14.80 16.67
C ASP A 123 13.17 14.45 15.43
N VAL A 124 12.91 13.16 15.22
CA VAL A 124 12.01 12.63 14.18
C VAL A 124 11.54 11.23 14.58
N VAL A 125 10.30 10.90 14.24
CA VAL A 125 9.74 9.56 14.35
C VAL A 125 9.33 9.08 12.95
N VAL A 126 9.92 7.97 12.51
CA VAL A 126 9.62 7.31 11.25
C VAL A 126 8.67 6.16 11.50
N VAL A 127 7.58 6.08 10.74
CA VAL A 127 6.58 5.01 10.82
C VAL A 127 6.53 4.29 9.48
N ASP A 128 7.04 3.06 9.45
CA ASP A 128 6.90 2.15 8.31
C ASP A 128 5.55 1.44 8.39
N GLU A 129 4.89 1.27 7.25
CA GLU A 129 3.54 0.68 7.15
C GLU A 129 2.52 1.43 8.04
N GLU A 130 2.34 2.73 7.81
CA GLU A 130 1.51 3.58 8.68
C GLU A 130 0.02 3.20 8.68
N HIS A 131 -0.43 2.36 7.73
CA HIS A 131 -1.78 1.82 7.70
C HIS A 131 -2.19 1.12 9.00
N ALA A 132 -1.22 0.72 9.84
CA ALA A 132 -1.45 0.23 11.20
C ALA A 132 -1.99 1.29 12.19
N PHE A 133 -1.95 2.57 11.83
CA PHE A 133 -2.22 3.74 12.68
C PHE A 133 -3.32 4.66 12.11
N VAL A 134 -4.31 4.12 11.40
CA VAL A 134 -5.38 4.93 10.77
C VAL A 134 -6.63 5.11 11.63
N HIS A 135 -6.79 4.32 12.69
CA HIS A 135 -7.98 4.33 13.55
C HIS A 135 -7.71 5.02 14.90
N PRO A 136 -8.33 6.19 15.17
CA PRO A 136 -8.07 7.01 16.36
C PRO A 136 -8.30 6.31 17.71
N ASP A 137 -9.25 5.38 17.76
CA ASP A 137 -9.63 4.68 18.99
C ASP A 137 -8.63 3.59 19.41
N THR A 138 -7.66 3.28 18.56
CA THR A 138 -6.67 2.23 18.85
C THR A 138 -5.56 2.74 19.77
N HIS A 139 -5.08 1.88 20.67
CA HIS A 139 -3.89 2.17 21.50
C HIS A 139 -2.67 2.56 20.66
N ARG A 140 -2.51 1.97 19.48
CA ARG A 140 -1.44 2.32 18.53
C ARG A 140 -1.52 3.77 18.10
N TYR A 141 -2.67 4.21 17.60
CA TYR A 141 -2.88 5.59 17.18
C TYR A 141 -2.64 6.57 18.33
N GLN A 142 -3.23 6.30 19.50
CA GLN A 142 -3.10 7.17 20.66
C GLN A 142 -1.64 7.29 21.13
N ALA A 143 -0.90 6.18 21.12
CA ALA A 143 0.53 6.19 21.44
C ALA A 143 1.33 7.00 20.42
N LEU A 144 1.03 6.85 19.12
CA LEU A 144 1.68 7.64 18.07
C LEU A 144 1.34 9.12 18.17
N ALA A 145 0.09 9.49 18.48
CA ALA A 145 -0.33 10.89 18.67
C ALA A 145 0.45 11.57 19.80
N ARG A 146 0.74 10.86 20.90
CA ARG A 146 1.58 11.38 21.99
C ARG A 146 3.03 11.63 21.57
N LEU A 147 3.55 10.83 20.63
CA LEU A 147 4.87 11.05 20.04
C LEU A 147 4.85 12.23 19.06
N ALA A 148 3.84 12.29 18.21
CA ALA A 148 3.65 13.34 17.20
C ALA A 148 3.54 14.74 17.81
N ALA A 149 2.97 14.85 19.01
CA ALA A 149 2.91 16.10 19.76
C ALA A 149 4.29 16.64 20.19
N LYS A 150 5.34 15.82 20.14
CA LYS A 150 6.69 16.16 20.62
C LYS A 150 7.77 16.08 19.53
N ALA A 151 7.47 15.46 18.40
CA ALA A 151 8.43 15.15 17.36
C ALA A 151 7.78 15.11 15.98
N PRO A 152 8.43 15.63 14.93
CA PRO A 152 7.96 15.49 13.55
C PRO A 152 7.79 14.03 13.11
N LEU A 153 6.77 13.78 12.29
CA LEU A 153 6.42 12.43 11.79
C LEU A 153 6.76 12.22 10.31
N LEU A 154 7.54 11.19 10.01
CA LEU A 154 7.67 10.65 8.65
C LEU A 154 6.87 9.35 8.54
N LEU A 155 5.74 9.38 7.86
CA LEU A 155 4.90 8.22 7.58
C LEU A 155 5.29 7.60 6.24
N MET A 156 5.42 6.28 6.15
CA MET A 156 5.89 5.58 4.95
C MET A 156 4.92 4.48 4.49
N THR A 157 4.40 4.65 3.27
CA THR A 157 3.48 3.69 2.65
C THR A 157 3.83 3.39 1.21
N ALA A 158 3.47 2.19 0.78
CA ALA A 158 3.45 1.81 -0.62
C ALA A 158 2.17 2.22 -1.36
N THR A 159 1.11 2.52 -0.62
CA THR A 159 -0.27 2.66 -1.12
C THR A 159 -1.03 3.71 -0.31
N PRO A 160 -0.86 5.02 -0.58
CA PRO A 160 -1.66 6.04 0.09
C PRO A 160 -3.13 6.05 -0.38
N PHE A 161 -3.45 5.34 -1.48
CA PHE A 161 -4.78 5.28 -2.11
C PHE A 161 -5.63 4.07 -1.68
N GLY A 162 -5.10 3.20 -0.82
CA GLY A 162 -5.89 2.13 -0.19
C GLY A 162 -6.58 2.59 1.11
N LEU A 163 -6.40 3.86 1.48
CA LEU A 163 -6.94 4.50 2.66
C LEU A 163 -8.21 5.24 2.26
N GLU A 164 -9.30 5.05 3.00
CA GLU A 164 -10.49 5.88 2.83
C GLU A 164 -10.11 7.36 3.08
N ALA A 165 -10.84 8.33 2.52
CA ALA A 165 -10.53 9.75 2.71
C ALA A 165 -10.42 10.14 4.21
N PHE A 166 -11.17 9.45 5.07
CA PHE A 166 -11.12 9.57 6.52
C PHE A 166 -9.85 8.99 7.15
N ASP A 167 -9.30 7.90 6.64
CA ASP A 167 -8.05 7.32 7.14
C ASP A 167 -6.87 8.27 6.91
N LEU A 168 -6.80 8.87 5.73
CA LEU A 168 -5.80 9.90 5.44
C LEU A 168 -5.98 11.11 6.35
N LEU A 169 -7.21 11.55 6.59
CA LEU A 169 -7.49 12.62 7.54
C LEU A 169 -6.98 12.30 8.95
N HIS A 170 -7.18 11.08 9.44
CA HIS A 170 -6.67 10.66 10.74
C HIS A 170 -5.15 10.72 10.81
N LEU A 171 -4.45 10.27 9.76
CA LEU A 171 -2.98 10.37 9.71
C LEU A 171 -2.51 11.82 9.66
N LEU A 172 -3.16 12.67 8.86
CA LEU A 172 -2.82 14.09 8.76
C LEU A 172 -3.04 14.83 10.09
N ARG A 173 -4.08 14.47 10.86
CA ARG A 173 -4.35 15.05 12.19
C ARG A 173 -3.22 14.81 13.19
N LEU A 174 -2.39 13.77 13.00
CA LEU A 174 -1.26 13.50 13.90
C LEU A 174 -0.23 14.63 13.90
N PHE A 175 -0.03 15.30 12.76
CA PHE A 175 0.99 16.34 12.63
C PHE A 175 0.48 17.70 12.14
N MET A 176 -0.76 17.79 11.62
CA MET A 176 -1.44 19.05 11.33
C MET A 176 -2.60 19.28 12.31
N PRO A 177 -2.33 19.68 13.57
CA PRO A 177 -3.38 19.92 14.54
C PRO A 177 -4.19 21.17 14.20
N MET A 178 -5.39 21.24 14.77
CA MET A 178 -6.42 22.24 14.49
C MET A 178 -5.94 23.71 14.51
N GLY A 179 -5.04 24.04 15.43
CA GLY A 179 -4.50 25.40 15.57
C GLY A 179 -3.54 25.77 14.43
N SER A 180 -2.73 24.82 13.96
CA SER A 180 -1.80 25.02 12.85
C SER A 180 -2.54 25.21 11.52
N CYS A 181 -3.65 24.50 11.34
CA CYS A 181 -4.52 24.67 10.18
C CYS A 181 -5.21 26.04 10.16
N ARG A 182 -5.64 26.57 11.32
CA ARG A 182 -6.20 27.93 11.39
C ARG A 182 -5.19 29.00 11.00
N GLY A 183 -3.93 28.89 11.44
CA GLY A 183 -2.88 29.83 11.03
C GLY A 183 -2.52 29.77 9.53
N MET A 184 -2.76 28.62 8.89
CA MET A 184 -2.34 28.37 7.50
C MET A 184 -3.46 28.55 6.48
N PHE A 185 -4.68 28.16 6.83
CA PHE A 185 -5.86 28.14 5.97
C PHE A 185 -6.97 29.07 6.47
N GLY A 186 -6.81 29.73 7.63
CA GLY A 186 -7.83 30.57 8.24
C GLY A 186 -8.96 29.80 8.95
N MET A 187 -8.93 28.46 8.93
CA MET A 187 -10.00 27.60 9.45
C MET A 187 -9.48 26.23 9.91
N SER A 188 -10.37 25.41 10.49
CA SER A 188 -10.07 24.01 10.85
C SER A 188 -9.77 23.16 9.61
N LEU A 189 -9.00 22.08 9.75
CA LEU A 189 -8.79 21.09 8.69
C LEU A 189 -10.14 20.53 8.19
N GLU A 190 -11.09 20.25 9.08
CA GLU A 190 -12.42 19.74 8.74
C GLU A 190 -13.26 20.79 8.01
N ALA A 191 -13.30 22.04 8.49
CA ALA A 191 -14.03 23.11 7.81
C ALA A 191 -13.39 23.45 6.45
N TRP A 192 -12.06 23.40 6.37
CA TRP A 192 -11.34 23.53 5.10
C TRP A 192 -11.69 22.39 4.15
N LEU A 193 -11.76 21.15 4.64
CA LEU A 193 -12.13 19.99 3.83
C LEU A 193 -13.57 20.07 3.32
N GLU A 194 -14.51 20.51 4.16
CA GLU A 194 -15.90 20.76 3.78
C GLU A 194 -16.01 21.89 2.76
N GLN A 195 -15.27 22.99 2.94
CA GLN A 195 -15.34 24.18 2.10
C GLN A 195 -14.54 24.06 0.79
N ALA A 196 -13.44 23.29 0.79
CA ALA A 196 -12.59 23.08 -0.39
C ALA A 196 -13.25 22.21 -1.47
N GLY A 197 -14.46 21.68 -1.24
CA GLY A 197 -15.24 20.95 -2.25
C GLY A 197 -14.50 19.78 -2.89
N GLY A 198 -13.52 19.19 -2.19
CA GLY A 198 -12.69 18.11 -2.74
C GLY A 198 -11.32 18.54 -3.30
N ALA A 199 -10.86 19.78 -3.13
CA ALA A 199 -9.52 20.22 -3.52
C ALA A 199 -8.39 19.70 -2.59
N TRP A 200 -8.46 18.43 -2.16
CA TRP A 200 -7.44 17.71 -1.39
C TRP A 200 -6.04 17.85 -1.99
N SER A 201 -5.97 17.96 -3.32
CA SER A 201 -4.73 17.92 -4.08
C SER A 201 -3.69 18.97 -3.65
N SER A 202 -4.08 20.16 -3.18
CA SER A 202 -3.14 21.23 -2.85
C SER A 202 -2.37 20.96 -1.55
N VAL A 203 -3.06 20.50 -0.51
CA VAL A 203 -2.45 20.10 0.76
C VAL A 203 -1.73 18.78 0.61
N LEU A 204 -2.35 17.80 -0.04
CA LEU A 204 -1.73 16.50 -0.28
C LEU A 204 -0.44 16.63 -1.11
N ARG A 205 -0.37 17.52 -2.11
CA ARG A 205 0.88 17.76 -2.86
C ARG A 205 2.03 18.27 -1.99
N ARG A 206 1.72 18.91 -0.84
CA ARG A 206 2.72 19.51 0.05
C ARG A 206 3.21 18.54 1.12
N VAL A 207 2.37 17.62 1.57
CA VAL A 207 2.70 16.67 2.65
C VAL A 207 2.83 15.22 2.16
N VAL A 208 2.28 14.87 1.01
CA VAL A 208 2.38 13.52 0.41
C VAL A 208 3.35 13.53 -0.76
N ILE A 209 4.51 12.92 -0.55
CA ILE A 209 5.56 12.80 -1.54
C ILE A 209 5.40 11.43 -2.22
N ARG A 210 4.88 11.42 -3.45
CA ARG A 210 4.64 10.19 -4.23
C ARG A 210 5.29 10.26 -5.61
N ARG A 211 6.10 9.26 -5.92
CA ARG A 211 6.57 8.95 -7.28
C ARG A 211 6.12 7.54 -7.69
N SER A 212 5.74 7.40 -8.96
CA SER A 212 5.40 6.11 -9.57
C SER A 212 6.51 5.61 -10.48
N ARG A 213 6.58 4.29 -10.69
CA ARG A 213 7.48 3.70 -11.68
C ARG A 213 7.22 4.26 -13.08
N GLY A 214 5.95 4.49 -13.42
CA GLY A 214 5.56 5.12 -14.68
C GLY A 214 6.10 6.55 -14.82
N PHE A 215 6.03 7.35 -13.75
CA PHE A 215 6.65 8.68 -13.72
C PHE A 215 8.16 8.59 -13.94
N LEU A 216 8.85 7.68 -13.25
CA LEU A 216 10.29 7.50 -13.38
C LEU A 216 10.69 7.05 -14.79
N ARG A 217 9.97 6.08 -15.38
CA ARG A 217 10.23 5.62 -16.76
C ARG A 217 10.06 6.72 -17.80
N ARG A 218 9.10 7.63 -17.63
CA ARG A 218 8.89 8.75 -18.56
C ARG A 218 10.00 9.80 -18.50
N HIS A 219 10.48 10.10 -17.30
CA HIS A 219 11.49 11.15 -17.10
C HIS A 219 12.93 10.62 -17.17
N TRP A 220 13.13 9.32 -16.98
CA TRP A 220 14.40 8.60 -17.09
C TRP A 220 14.24 7.30 -17.91
N PRO A 221 13.99 7.40 -19.22
CA PRO A 221 13.75 6.23 -20.08
C PRO A 221 14.99 5.33 -20.24
N GLY A 222 16.19 5.87 -20.07
CA GLY A 222 17.45 5.12 -20.11
C GLY A 222 17.79 4.35 -18.83
N GLY A 223 16.91 4.34 -17.83
CA GLY A 223 17.17 3.77 -16.51
C GLY A 223 17.77 4.80 -15.53
N LEU A 224 17.80 4.42 -14.25
CA LEU A 224 18.32 5.26 -13.16
C LEU A 224 19.63 4.68 -12.64
N LEU A 225 20.72 5.42 -12.76
CA LEU A 225 21.99 5.02 -12.16
C LEU A 225 21.89 5.18 -10.63
N LEU A 226 22.08 4.07 -9.94
CA LEU A 226 22.12 3.98 -8.49
C LEU A 226 23.57 3.77 -8.05
N PRO A 227 24.05 4.50 -7.05
CA PRO A 227 25.33 4.17 -6.45
C PRO A 227 25.24 2.79 -5.79
N ASP A 228 26.18 1.90 -6.11
CA ASP A 228 26.18 0.50 -5.65
C ASP A 228 26.81 0.31 -4.25
N GLY A 229 27.33 1.38 -3.66
CA GLY A 229 27.96 1.36 -2.34
C GLY A 229 29.46 1.11 -2.34
N ASP A 230 30.03 0.61 -3.46
CA ASP A 230 31.46 0.36 -3.64
C ASP A 230 32.14 1.42 -4.54
N GLY A 231 31.40 2.49 -4.86
CA GLY A 231 31.86 3.59 -5.71
C GLY A 231 31.53 3.41 -7.20
N GLY A 232 30.79 2.36 -7.56
CA GLY A 232 30.25 2.14 -8.91
C GLY A 232 28.78 2.58 -9.04
N GLU A 233 28.25 2.45 -10.26
CA GLU A 233 26.87 2.78 -10.59
C GLU A 233 26.15 1.55 -11.16
N THR A 234 25.05 1.14 -10.54
CA THR A 234 24.14 0.11 -11.04
C THR A 234 22.97 0.76 -11.77
N LEU A 235 22.70 0.32 -13.00
CA LEU A 235 21.53 0.78 -13.74
C LEU A 235 20.26 0.08 -13.23
N LEU A 236 19.37 0.85 -12.58
CA LEU A 236 18.04 0.38 -12.23
C LEU A 236 17.18 0.29 -13.49
N THR A 237 16.90 -0.95 -13.91
CA THR A 237 15.90 -1.28 -14.92
C THR A 237 14.65 -1.86 -14.26
N PHE A 238 13.47 -1.38 -14.64
CA PHE A 238 12.22 -1.97 -14.17
C PHE A 238 11.86 -3.18 -15.03
N PRO A 239 11.46 -4.32 -14.42
CA PRO A 239 11.08 -5.50 -15.19
C PRO A 239 9.90 -5.18 -16.11
N GLU A 240 9.95 -5.70 -17.33
CA GLU A 240 8.82 -5.61 -18.25
C GLU A 240 7.70 -6.55 -17.80
N ARG A 241 6.47 -6.03 -17.77
CA ARG A 241 5.30 -6.87 -17.56
C ARG A 241 5.09 -7.71 -18.83
N THR A 242 5.45 -8.98 -18.75
CA THR A 242 5.15 -9.96 -19.80
C THR A 242 3.93 -10.78 -19.38
N THR A 243 3.06 -11.09 -20.34
CA THR A 243 1.96 -12.04 -20.13
C THR A 243 2.55 -13.43 -20.00
N VAL A 244 2.45 -14.05 -18.82
CA VAL A 244 2.85 -15.44 -18.62
C VAL A 244 1.66 -16.33 -18.98
N GLY A 245 1.79 -17.08 -20.07
CA GLY A 245 0.82 -18.12 -20.44
C GLY A 245 1.03 -19.37 -19.60
N LEU A 246 0.05 -19.74 -18.79
CA LEU A 246 0.06 -21.02 -18.06
C LEU A 246 -0.49 -22.11 -18.97
N SER A 247 0.31 -23.12 -19.28
CA SER A 247 -0.09 -24.28 -20.09
C SER A 247 -0.17 -25.51 -19.21
N TYR A 248 -1.34 -26.16 -19.18
CA TYR A 248 -1.57 -27.38 -18.40
C TYR A 248 -1.67 -28.58 -19.33
N ARG A 249 -1.01 -29.68 -18.98
CA ARG A 249 -1.24 -30.99 -19.60
C ARG A 249 -2.44 -31.63 -18.91
N VAL A 250 -3.51 -31.82 -19.67
CA VAL A 250 -4.75 -32.43 -19.22
C VAL A 250 -4.84 -33.82 -19.82
N GLU A 251 -5.20 -34.84 -19.03
CA GLU A 251 -5.51 -36.16 -19.58
C GLU A 251 -6.68 -36.06 -20.56
N GLU A 252 -6.58 -36.75 -21.70
CA GLU A 252 -7.52 -36.69 -22.83
C GLU A 252 -8.98 -36.97 -22.39
N ALA A 253 -9.16 -37.86 -21.41
CA ALA A 253 -10.46 -38.20 -20.81
C ALA A 253 -11.11 -37.06 -20.00
N LEU A 254 -10.33 -36.05 -19.62
CA LEU A 254 -10.78 -34.91 -18.79
C LEU A 254 -10.75 -33.58 -19.56
N GLU A 255 -10.28 -33.58 -20.80
CA GLU A 255 -10.03 -32.38 -21.60
C GLU A 255 -11.31 -31.59 -21.90
N GLY A 256 -12.40 -32.28 -22.27
CA GLY A 256 -13.70 -31.64 -22.49
C GLY A 256 -14.28 -31.00 -21.22
N GLY A 257 -14.12 -31.67 -20.07
CA GLY A 257 -14.54 -31.15 -18.77
C GLY A 257 -13.73 -29.94 -18.33
N MET A 258 -12.41 -29.99 -18.50
CA MET A 258 -11.52 -28.89 -18.15
C MET A 258 -11.69 -27.67 -19.07
N ARG A 259 -11.83 -27.83 -20.40
CA ARG A 259 -12.15 -26.70 -21.29
C ARG A 259 -13.46 -26.02 -20.88
N SER A 260 -14.45 -26.81 -20.49
CA SER A 260 -15.75 -26.33 -20.03
C SER A 260 -15.69 -25.56 -18.70
N ILE A 261 -14.84 -26.00 -17.76
CA ILE A 261 -14.58 -25.29 -16.49
C ILE A 261 -13.80 -24.00 -16.76
N MET A 262 -12.75 -24.07 -17.59
CA MET A 262 -11.94 -22.91 -17.96
C MET A 262 -12.80 -21.83 -18.62
N GLY A 263 -13.62 -22.19 -19.61
CA GLY A 263 -14.53 -21.25 -20.28
C GLY A 263 -15.46 -20.50 -19.33
N GLU A 264 -16.05 -21.18 -18.34
CA GLU A 264 -16.92 -20.53 -17.35
C GLU A 264 -16.11 -19.67 -16.35
N LEU A 265 -14.87 -20.06 -16.02
CA LEU A 265 -13.95 -19.21 -15.23
C LEU A 265 -13.54 -17.94 -15.99
N GLU A 266 -13.34 -18.02 -17.31
CA GLU A 266 -13.03 -16.85 -18.14
C GLU A 266 -14.23 -15.89 -18.24
N ALA A 267 -15.43 -16.44 -18.20
CA ALA A 267 -16.67 -15.70 -18.37
C ALA A 267 -17.18 -15.04 -17.06
N LEU A 268 -16.49 -15.22 -15.94
CA LEU A 268 -16.79 -14.52 -14.69
C LEU A 268 -16.52 -13.01 -14.85
N ASP A 269 -17.49 -12.19 -14.51
CA ASP A 269 -17.29 -10.75 -14.46
C ASP A 269 -16.63 -10.38 -13.12
N GLU A 270 -15.30 -10.46 -13.10
CA GLU A 270 -14.51 -10.14 -11.91
C GLU A 270 -14.81 -8.74 -11.38
N ARG A 271 -15.16 -7.78 -12.24
CA ARG A 271 -15.50 -6.41 -11.83
C ARG A 271 -16.84 -6.35 -11.13
N ALA A 272 -17.87 -7.01 -11.67
CA ALA A 272 -19.18 -7.10 -11.02
C ALA A 272 -19.07 -7.80 -9.65
N ILE A 273 -18.23 -8.84 -9.59
CA ILE A 273 -17.93 -9.60 -8.38
C ILE A 273 -17.15 -8.76 -7.36
N GLY A 274 -16.51 -7.65 -7.76
CA GLY A 274 -15.75 -6.77 -6.85
C GLY A 274 -14.27 -7.16 -6.71
N SER A 275 -13.72 -7.85 -7.71
CA SER A 275 -12.31 -8.23 -7.80
C SER A 275 -11.59 -7.48 -8.93
N PRO A 276 -10.30 -7.13 -8.77
CA PRO A 276 -9.48 -6.69 -9.90
C PRO A 276 -9.50 -7.71 -11.04
N PRO A 277 -9.58 -7.28 -12.31
CA PRO A 277 -9.50 -8.17 -13.46
C PRO A 277 -8.25 -9.08 -13.39
N GLY A 278 -8.45 -10.39 -13.57
CA GLY A 278 -7.44 -11.44 -13.54
C GLY A 278 -7.11 -11.99 -12.15
N LEU A 279 -7.42 -11.28 -11.05
CA LEU A 279 -7.01 -11.70 -9.71
C LEU A 279 -7.83 -12.89 -9.21
N LEU A 280 -9.16 -12.78 -9.21
CA LEU A 280 -10.06 -13.85 -8.76
C LEU A 280 -9.81 -15.09 -9.61
N ARG A 281 -9.68 -14.91 -10.93
CA ARG A 281 -9.42 -16.00 -11.84
C ARG A 281 -8.10 -16.72 -11.54
N THR A 282 -7.01 -15.98 -11.37
CA THR A 282 -5.70 -16.56 -11.03
C THR A 282 -5.76 -17.36 -9.73
N MET A 283 -6.48 -16.83 -8.72
CA MET A 283 -6.64 -17.54 -7.45
C MET A 283 -7.45 -18.83 -7.61
N LEU A 284 -8.57 -18.80 -8.32
CA LEU A 284 -9.36 -20.01 -8.59
C LEU A 284 -8.54 -21.06 -9.35
N LEU A 285 -7.73 -20.64 -10.32
CA LEU A 285 -6.82 -21.54 -11.05
C LEU A 285 -5.76 -22.17 -10.13
N SER A 286 -5.14 -21.40 -9.22
CA SER A 286 -4.19 -21.97 -8.24
C SER A 286 -4.83 -22.98 -7.28
N ARG A 287 -6.13 -22.87 -7.02
CA ARG A 287 -6.88 -23.84 -6.22
C ARG A 287 -7.10 -25.12 -7.02
N LEU A 288 -7.44 -24.98 -8.29
CA LEU A 288 -7.57 -26.11 -9.21
C LEU A 288 -6.26 -26.89 -9.33
N GLU A 289 -5.12 -26.21 -9.39
CA GLU A 289 -3.78 -26.84 -9.36
C GLU A 289 -3.56 -27.67 -8.09
N SER A 290 -4.06 -27.19 -6.94
CA SER A 290 -3.91 -27.87 -5.67
C SER A 290 -4.79 -29.13 -5.59
N SER A 291 -6.08 -28.99 -5.90
CA SER A 291 -7.02 -30.08 -6.16
C SER A 291 -8.40 -29.58 -6.64
N PRO A 292 -9.18 -30.41 -7.35
CA PRO A 292 -10.58 -30.13 -7.65
C PRO A 292 -11.42 -29.81 -6.40
N THR A 293 -11.15 -30.49 -5.28
CA THR A 293 -11.82 -30.23 -4.00
C THR A 293 -11.54 -28.83 -3.46
N ALA A 294 -10.29 -28.36 -3.55
CA ALA A 294 -9.90 -27.01 -3.12
C ALA A 294 -10.57 -25.91 -3.97
N LEU A 295 -10.72 -26.14 -5.28
CA LEU A 295 -11.51 -25.24 -6.13
C LEU A 295 -12.99 -25.26 -5.73
N SER A 296 -13.58 -26.43 -5.49
CA SER A 296 -15.00 -26.57 -5.12
C SER A 296 -15.34 -25.81 -3.83
N GLN A 297 -14.49 -25.93 -2.81
CA GLN A 297 -14.62 -25.18 -1.55
C GLN A 297 -14.53 -23.66 -1.78
N SER A 298 -13.60 -23.23 -2.64
CA SER A 298 -13.43 -21.83 -3.00
C SER A 298 -14.62 -21.24 -3.74
N LEU A 299 -15.19 -22.01 -4.69
CA LEU A 299 -16.41 -21.62 -5.40
C LEU A 299 -17.62 -21.58 -4.47
N GLY A 300 -17.73 -22.49 -3.50
CA GLY A 300 -18.79 -22.45 -2.49
C GLY A 300 -18.72 -21.18 -1.63
N ARG A 301 -17.51 -20.75 -1.27
CA ARG A 301 -17.30 -19.46 -0.57
C ARG A 301 -17.68 -18.26 -1.42
N LEU A 302 -17.32 -18.27 -2.71
CA LEU A 302 -17.69 -17.21 -3.65
C LEU A 302 -19.22 -17.15 -3.86
N GLU A 303 -19.90 -18.28 -3.95
CA GLU A 303 -21.36 -18.36 -4.06
C GLU A 303 -22.05 -17.69 -2.86
N GLY A 304 -21.65 -18.05 -1.64
CA GLY A 304 -22.20 -17.45 -0.43
C GLY A 304 -21.92 -15.96 -0.30
N TYR A 305 -20.80 -15.49 -0.85
CA TYR A 305 -20.49 -14.06 -0.95
C TYR A 305 -21.44 -13.34 -1.92
N LEU A 306 -21.64 -13.88 -3.13
CA LEU A 306 -22.51 -13.30 -4.15
C LEU A 306 -23.98 -13.24 -3.70
N GLU A 307 -24.45 -14.29 -3.03
CA GLU A 307 -25.81 -14.32 -2.44
C GLU A 307 -26.03 -13.17 -1.46
N ARG A 308 -25.10 -12.95 -0.53
CA ARG A 308 -25.22 -11.88 0.47
C ARG A 308 -25.10 -10.49 -0.14
N ARG A 309 -24.27 -10.34 -1.19
CA ARG A 309 -24.19 -9.07 -1.93
C ARG A 309 -25.46 -8.78 -2.72
N ALA A 310 -26.05 -9.78 -3.36
CA ALA A 310 -27.33 -9.62 -4.05
C ALA A 310 -28.42 -9.17 -3.07
N GLU A 311 -28.46 -9.78 -1.87
CA GLU A 311 -29.43 -9.41 -0.83
C GLU A 311 -29.21 -7.98 -0.30
N ALA A 312 -27.94 -7.57 -0.10
CA ALA A 312 -27.63 -6.19 0.26
C ALA A 312 -28.09 -5.21 -0.83
N ALA A 313 -27.79 -5.52 -2.09
CA ALA A 313 -28.16 -4.70 -3.24
C ALA A 313 -29.68 -4.54 -3.38
N ARG A 314 -30.47 -5.60 -3.19
CA ARG A 314 -31.95 -5.53 -3.16
C ARG A 314 -32.48 -4.57 -2.10
N ARG A 315 -31.76 -4.44 -0.97
CA ARG A 315 -32.11 -3.53 0.13
C ARG A 315 -31.54 -2.11 -0.05
N GLY A 316 -30.97 -1.80 -1.21
CA GLY A 316 -30.29 -0.53 -1.47
C GLY A 316 -29.02 -0.33 -0.65
N ARG A 317 -28.45 -1.40 -0.09
CA ARG A 317 -27.25 -1.39 0.75
C ARG A 317 -26.07 -1.98 0.00
N ARG A 318 -24.86 -1.57 0.39
CA ARG A 318 -23.61 -2.18 -0.06
C ARG A 318 -23.03 -3.02 1.08
N LEU A 319 -22.52 -4.21 0.74
CA LEU A 319 -21.84 -5.05 1.71
C LEU A 319 -20.38 -4.59 1.82
N SER A 320 -20.06 -3.84 2.88
CA SER A 320 -18.69 -3.37 3.11
C SER A 320 -17.80 -4.48 3.65
N ARG A 321 -16.48 -4.32 3.49
CA ARG A 321 -15.47 -5.22 4.06
C ARG A 321 -15.63 -5.35 5.58
N GLN A 322 -15.89 -4.24 6.26
CA GLN A 322 -16.07 -4.20 7.70
C GLN A 322 -17.32 -4.97 8.14
N ALA A 323 -18.45 -4.79 7.45
CA ALA A 323 -19.67 -5.55 7.73
C ALA A 323 -19.47 -7.06 7.50
N TRP A 324 -18.73 -7.44 6.46
CA TRP A 324 -18.37 -8.83 6.22
C TRP A 324 -17.48 -9.42 7.32
N GLN A 325 -16.42 -8.71 7.71
CA GLN A 325 -15.51 -9.16 8.76
C GLN A 325 -16.19 -9.24 10.13
N GLN A 326 -17.08 -8.31 10.46
CA GLN A 326 -17.85 -8.34 11.71
C GLN A 326 -18.84 -9.51 11.75
N MET A 327 -19.47 -9.83 10.62
CA MET A 327 -20.45 -10.91 10.53
C MET A 327 -19.83 -12.31 10.45
N PHE A 328 -18.60 -12.45 9.91
CA PHE A 328 -18.01 -13.77 9.59
C PHE A 328 -16.55 -13.97 10.03
N GLY A 329 -15.91 -12.99 10.67
CA GLY A 329 -14.50 -13.06 11.08
C GLY A 329 -14.18 -14.13 12.12
N GLY A 330 -15.19 -14.70 12.80
CA GLY A 330 -15.04 -15.79 13.77
C GLY A 330 -15.08 -17.20 13.19
N LEU A 331 -15.44 -17.38 11.91
CA LEU A 331 -15.60 -18.71 11.29
C LEU A 331 -14.33 -19.23 10.60
N THR A 332 -13.25 -18.44 10.59
CA THR A 332 -12.01 -18.76 9.87
C THR A 332 -10.86 -18.98 10.84
N ALA A 333 -10.76 -20.20 11.36
CA ALA A 333 -9.55 -20.68 12.03
C ALA A 333 -8.34 -20.64 11.07
N ASP A 334 -7.15 -20.58 11.65
CA ASP A 334 -5.85 -20.11 11.13
C ASP A 334 -5.29 -20.74 9.82
N GLN A 335 -6.00 -21.64 9.13
CA GLN A 335 -5.55 -22.22 7.86
C GLN A 335 -6.08 -21.49 6.62
N ASP A 336 -7.13 -20.67 6.75
CA ASP A 336 -7.85 -20.08 5.60
C ASP A 336 -7.42 -18.66 5.22
N ARG A 337 -6.48 -18.04 5.95
CA ARG A 337 -5.99 -16.67 5.65
C ARG A 337 -5.38 -16.50 4.25
N GLN A 338 -5.09 -17.58 3.53
CA GLN A 338 -4.45 -17.53 2.20
C GLN A 338 -5.37 -17.87 1.03
N GLN A 339 -6.67 -18.16 1.22
CA GLN A 339 -7.45 -18.78 0.13
C GLN A 339 -8.78 -18.04 -0.14
N VAL A 340 -8.72 -17.13 -1.12
CA VAL A 340 -9.81 -16.62 -1.99
C VAL A 340 -10.56 -15.35 -1.60
N LEU A 341 -10.55 -14.89 -0.34
CA LEU A 341 -11.39 -13.73 0.04
C LEU A 341 -10.75 -12.52 0.76
N PRO A 342 -9.43 -12.21 0.68
CA PRO A 342 -8.96 -10.92 1.23
C PRO A 342 -9.30 -9.70 0.36
N PHE A 343 -9.57 -9.89 -0.94
CA PHE A 343 -9.46 -8.81 -1.94
C PHE A 343 -10.75 -8.48 -2.70
N VAL A 344 -11.88 -9.13 -2.41
CA VAL A 344 -13.16 -8.87 -3.11
C VAL A 344 -13.87 -7.59 -2.62
N PHE A 345 -13.11 -6.66 -2.03
CA PHE A 345 -13.65 -5.43 -1.47
C PHE A 345 -12.83 -4.16 -1.75
N ASP A 346 -11.57 -4.26 -2.21
CA ASP A 346 -10.68 -3.09 -2.31
C ASP A 346 -10.50 -2.56 -3.75
N ALA A 347 -11.13 -3.20 -4.74
CA ALA A 347 -11.04 -2.76 -6.13
C ALA A 347 -12.27 -1.92 -6.53
N PHE A 348 -12.17 -0.62 -6.27
CA PHE A 348 -12.93 0.47 -6.87
C PHE A 348 -14.32 0.78 -6.30
N GLU A 349 -14.35 1.63 -5.28
CA GLU A 349 -15.49 2.53 -5.02
C GLU A 349 -15.57 3.72 -5.99
N GLN A 350 -14.63 3.87 -6.92
CA GLN A 350 -14.67 4.93 -7.93
C GLN A 350 -14.69 4.35 -9.35
N GLY A 351 -15.85 4.44 -10.00
CA GLY A 351 -15.99 4.25 -11.45
C GLY A 351 -16.73 2.99 -11.92
N VAL A 352 -17.12 2.08 -11.02
CA VAL A 352 -18.06 0.99 -11.37
C VAL A 352 -19.47 1.52 -11.12
N GLY A 353 -20.33 1.51 -12.16
CA GLY A 353 -21.74 1.85 -12.02
C GLY A 353 -22.43 0.98 -10.94
N PRO A 354 -23.66 1.31 -10.53
CA PRO A 354 -24.38 0.53 -9.53
C PRO A 354 -24.46 -0.94 -9.96
N VAL A 355 -23.78 -1.83 -9.25
CA VAL A 355 -23.91 -3.28 -9.45
C VAL A 355 -25.27 -3.69 -8.94
N THR A 356 -26.11 -4.22 -9.84
CA THR A 356 -27.49 -4.59 -9.51
C THR A 356 -27.57 -6.00 -8.93
N ALA A 357 -28.67 -6.32 -8.25
CA ALA A 357 -28.90 -7.66 -7.74
C ALA A 357 -28.95 -8.70 -8.86
N GLU A 358 -29.49 -8.35 -10.04
CA GLU A 358 -29.59 -9.22 -11.20
C GLU A 358 -28.22 -9.65 -11.73
N LEU A 359 -27.25 -8.71 -11.77
CA LEU A 359 -25.87 -9.01 -12.18
C LEU A 359 -25.20 -9.97 -11.18
N LEU A 360 -25.40 -9.75 -9.88
CA LEU A 360 -24.84 -10.62 -8.83
C LEU A 360 -25.47 -12.01 -8.84
N ASP A 361 -26.77 -12.10 -9.08
CA ASP A 361 -27.48 -13.38 -9.23
C ASP A 361 -27.05 -14.13 -10.49
N ALA A 362 -26.77 -13.42 -11.60
CA ALA A 362 -26.24 -14.02 -12.82
C ALA A 362 -24.84 -14.63 -12.60
N GLU A 363 -23.95 -13.91 -11.89
CA GLU A 363 -22.64 -14.43 -11.52
C GLU A 363 -22.72 -15.58 -10.51
N ARG A 364 -23.65 -15.51 -9.55
CA ARG A 364 -23.94 -16.64 -8.65
C ARG A 364 -24.36 -17.89 -9.42
N ALA A 365 -25.25 -17.75 -10.39
CA ALA A 365 -25.69 -18.85 -11.23
C ALA A 365 -24.52 -19.44 -12.06
N ARG A 366 -23.57 -18.60 -12.49
CA ARG A 366 -22.32 -19.04 -13.15
C ARG A 366 -21.45 -19.86 -12.22
N VAL A 367 -21.25 -19.40 -10.99
CA VAL A 367 -20.51 -20.14 -9.96
C VAL A 367 -21.18 -21.49 -9.66
N GLN A 368 -22.51 -21.55 -9.58
CA GLN A 368 -23.24 -22.81 -9.40
C GLN A 368 -23.07 -23.77 -10.60
N ARG A 369 -23.02 -23.26 -11.84
CA ARG A 369 -22.69 -24.07 -13.02
C ARG A 369 -21.26 -24.61 -12.95
N LEU A 370 -20.30 -23.77 -12.57
CA LEU A 370 -18.91 -24.17 -12.35
C LEU A 370 -18.81 -25.32 -11.32
N ARG A 371 -19.48 -25.18 -10.16
CA ARG A 371 -19.50 -26.23 -9.12
C ARG A 371 -20.08 -27.55 -9.64
N ARG A 372 -21.19 -27.50 -10.38
CA ARG A 372 -21.80 -28.70 -10.99
C ARG A 372 -20.86 -29.39 -11.99
N ARG A 373 -20.16 -28.61 -12.83
CA ARG A 373 -19.20 -29.13 -13.80
C ARG A 373 -17.94 -29.69 -13.16
N LEU A 374 -17.56 -29.17 -11.98
CA LEU A 374 -16.42 -29.62 -11.20
C LEU A 374 -16.71 -30.92 -10.42
N GLN A 375 -17.97 -31.22 -10.11
CA GLN A 375 -18.36 -32.36 -9.27
C GLN A 375 -17.78 -33.72 -9.70
N PRO A 376 -17.75 -34.10 -10.99
CA PRO A 376 -17.16 -35.37 -11.42
C PRO A 376 -15.64 -35.47 -11.20
N LEU A 377 -14.95 -34.32 -11.12
CA LEU A 377 -13.52 -34.25 -10.82
C LEU A 377 -13.28 -34.36 -9.31
N VAL A 378 -14.17 -33.79 -8.49
CA VAL A 378 -14.12 -33.87 -7.03
C VAL A 378 -14.35 -35.30 -6.55
N THR A 379 -15.32 -36.02 -7.13
CA THR A 379 -15.61 -37.42 -6.73
C THR A 379 -14.50 -38.40 -7.09
N ARG A 380 -13.56 -38.01 -7.95
CA ARG A 380 -12.37 -38.80 -8.34
C ARG A 380 -11.09 -38.29 -7.68
N ASP A 381 -11.17 -37.26 -6.86
CA ASP A 381 -10.02 -36.62 -6.21
C ASP A 381 -9.55 -37.49 -5.02
N PRO A 382 -8.29 -37.97 -4.99
CA PRO A 382 -7.76 -38.75 -3.86
C PRO A 382 -7.63 -37.93 -2.56
N LYS A 383 -7.84 -36.61 -2.61
CA LYS A 383 -7.87 -35.72 -1.43
C LYS A 383 -9.30 -35.41 -0.93
N ALA A 384 -10.33 -36.01 -1.52
CA ALA A 384 -11.73 -35.78 -1.15
C ALA A 384 -12.11 -36.41 0.19
#